data_AF-A0AAV3GPN9-F1
#
_entry.id   AF-A0AAV3GPN9-F1
#
_cell.length_a   1.000
_cell.length_b   1.000
_cell.length_c   1.000
_cell.angle_alpha   90.00
_cell.angle_beta   90.00
_cell.angle_gamma   90.00
#
_symmetry.space_group_name_H-M   'P 1'
#
loop_
_entity.id
_entity.type
_entity.pdbx_description
1 polymer ?
#
loop_
_entity_poly.entity_id
_entity_poly.type
_entity_poly.pdbx_seq_one_letter_code
_entity_poly.pdbx_strand_id
1 'polypeptide(L)'
;MVESAKKFLRKVPIPICGLILGMVSLGNLLYSLGYATIGTIYCVLGSLLMILVILKIIFTMKHALSTLDDPIIASVSPTFTMALMVICVFLDRIFTNAAWINVLWIGAVILHFILMIYFVAVHIFPTKIELEHIYPSWFITFVGIGVIPNTSQLFINELGKIVFLGSVVLLFTLVTNFNQENYEVERNA
;
A
#
# COMPACT_ATOMS: atom_id res chain seq x y z
N MET A 1 -17.05 -25.01 -14.64
CA MET A 1 -15.85 -24.80 -13.79
C MET A 1 -15.45 -23.33 -13.66
N VAL A 2 -15.32 -22.58 -14.76
CA VAL A 2 -14.91 -21.15 -14.76
C VAL A 2 -15.88 -20.22 -14.00
N GLU A 3 -17.20 -20.44 -14.10
CA GLU A 3 -18.17 -19.62 -13.34
C GLU A 3 -18.09 -19.81 -11.83
N SER A 4 -17.85 -21.04 -11.37
CA SER A 4 -17.69 -21.33 -9.94
C SER A 4 -16.44 -20.63 -9.38
N ALA A 5 -15.34 -20.64 -10.14
CA ALA A 5 -14.12 -19.90 -9.80
C ALA A 5 -14.35 -18.39 -9.73
N LYS A 6 -15.07 -17.80 -10.70
CA LYS A 6 -15.46 -16.37 -10.65
C LYS A 6 -16.31 -16.04 -9.41
N LYS A 7 -17.26 -16.91 -9.04
CA LYS A 7 -18.11 -16.72 -7.86
C LYS A 7 -17.30 -16.76 -6.56
N PHE A 8 -16.30 -17.64 -6.47
CA PHE A 8 -15.35 -17.66 -5.34
C PHE A 8 -14.49 -16.40 -5.28
N LEU A 9 -13.89 -15.97 -6.39
CA LEU A 9 -13.02 -14.79 -6.45
C LEU A 9 -13.75 -13.49 -6.06
N ARG A 10 -15.05 -13.37 -6.36
CA ARG A 10 -15.86 -12.23 -5.90
C ARG A 10 -15.91 -12.10 -4.38
N LYS A 11 -15.87 -13.23 -3.65
CA LYS A 11 -15.93 -13.26 -2.18
C LYS A 11 -14.61 -12.87 -1.50
N VAL A 12 -13.47 -12.94 -2.20
CA VAL A 12 -12.16 -12.59 -1.61
C VAL A 12 -12.11 -11.07 -1.39
N PRO A 13 -11.98 -10.55 -0.16
CA PRO A 13 -11.98 -9.10 0.08
C PRO A 13 -10.67 -8.47 -0.42
N ILE A 14 -10.74 -7.29 -1.07
CA ILE A 14 -9.54 -6.48 -1.37
C ILE A 14 -8.68 -6.21 -0.13
N PRO A 15 -9.26 -5.94 1.07
CA PRO A 15 -8.49 -5.77 2.31
C PRO A 15 -7.50 -6.90 2.66
N ILE A 16 -7.61 -8.10 2.07
CA ILE A 16 -6.62 -9.18 2.26
C ILE A 16 -5.19 -8.74 1.87
N CYS A 17 -5.05 -7.71 1.02
CA CYS A 17 -3.76 -7.13 0.66
C CYS A 17 -3.00 -6.57 1.86
N GLY A 18 -3.68 -6.11 2.91
CA GLY A 18 -3.03 -5.71 4.17
C GLY A 18 -2.37 -6.88 4.89
N LEU A 19 -3.02 -8.05 4.93
CA LEU A 19 -2.44 -9.28 5.47
C LEU A 19 -1.22 -9.71 4.64
N ILE A 20 -1.32 -9.66 3.31
CA ILE A 20 -0.21 -9.99 2.41
C ILE A 20 0.98 -9.07 2.66
N LEU A 21 0.75 -7.76 2.74
CA LEU A 21 1.78 -6.78 3.05
C LEU A 21 2.49 -7.11 4.37
N GLY A 22 1.73 -7.41 5.43
CA GLY A 22 2.28 -7.77 6.73
C GLY A 22 3.13 -9.04 6.68
N MET A 23 2.65 -10.09 6.02
CA MET A 23 3.38 -11.35 5.90
C MET A 23 4.68 -11.21 5.11
N VAL A 24 4.66 -10.54 3.94
CA VAL A 24 5.87 -10.38 3.12
C VAL A 24 6.86 -9.43 3.79
N SER A 25 6.38 -8.37 4.45
CA SER A 25 7.24 -7.46 5.25
C SER A 25 7.90 -8.20 6.41
N LEU A 26 7.15 -9.02 7.14
CA LEU A 26 7.69 -9.88 8.20
C LEU A 26 8.70 -10.89 7.64
N GLY A 27 8.40 -11.50 6.49
CA GLY A 27 9.31 -12.42 5.82
C GLY A 27 10.64 -11.76 5.43
N ASN A 28 10.59 -10.55 4.88
CA ASN A 28 11.78 -9.76 4.56
C ASN A 28 12.57 -9.34 5.80
N LEU A 29 11.88 -8.98 6.89
CA LEU A 29 12.50 -8.67 8.16
C LEU A 29 13.23 -9.90 8.75
N LEU A 30 12.55 -11.04 8.85
CA LEU A 30 13.12 -12.29 9.37
C LEU A 30 14.33 -12.74 8.57
N TYR A 31 14.27 -12.59 7.24
CA TYR A 31 15.42 -12.87 6.39
C TYR A 31 16.61 -11.98 6.73
N SER A 32 16.38 -10.67 6.90
CA SER A 32 17.42 -9.69 7.23
C SER A 32 18.03 -9.92 8.63
N LEU A 33 17.27 -10.53 9.54
CA LEU A 33 17.74 -10.92 10.88
C LEU A 33 18.49 -12.27 10.90
N GLY A 34 18.71 -12.91 9.74
CA GLY A 34 19.40 -14.19 9.62
C GLY A 34 18.50 -15.43 9.65
N TYR A 35 17.19 -15.29 9.85
CA TYR A 35 16.22 -16.39 9.78
C TYR A 35 15.75 -16.64 8.34
N ALA A 36 16.70 -16.86 7.43
CA ALA A 36 16.46 -16.89 5.98
C ALA A 36 15.37 -17.88 5.54
N THR A 37 15.36 -19.09 6.10
CA THR A 37 14.37 -20.13 5.76
C THR A 37 12.95 -19.71 6.13
N ILE A 38 12.75 -19.27 7.37
CA ILE A 38 11.43 -18.85 7.87
C ILE A 38 10.97 -17.60 7.12
N GLY A 39 11.86 -16.62 6.93
CA GLY A 39 11.55 -15.40 6.20
C GLY A 39 11.11 -15.67 4.76
N THR A 40 11.78 -16.60 4.08
CA THR A 40 11.42 -17.02 2.72
C THR A 40 10.04 -17.69 2.69
N ILE A 41 9.70 -18.55 3.67
CA ILE A 41 8.38 -19.19 3.75
C ILE A 41 7.27 -18.13 3.83
N TYR A 42 7.40 -17.13 4.69
CA TYR A 42 6.41 -16.05 4.78
C TYR A 42 6.28 -15.25 3.47
N CYS A 43 7.40 -14.95 2.81
CA CYS A 43 7.38 -14.27 1.52
C CYS A 43 6.69 -15.09 0.43
N VAL A 44 6.94 -16.41 0.39
CA VAL A 44 6.28 -17.33 -0.56
C VAL A 44 4.78 -17.39 -0.28
N LEU A 45 4.37 -17.58 0.97
CA LEU A 45 2.94 -17.63 1.34
C LEU A 45 2.22 -16.33 0.99
N GLY A 46 2.83 -15.18 1.29
CA GLY A 46 2.27 -13.87 0.89
C GLY A 46 2.20 -13.70 -0.62
N SER A 47 3.22 -14.13 -1.36
CA SER A 47 3.23 -14.07 -2.83
C SER A 47 2.15 -14.99 -3.44
N LEU A 48 1.90 -16.17 -2.86
CA LEU A 48 0.82 -17.07 -3.30
C LEU A 48 -0.56 -16.44 -3.09
N LEU A 49 -0.79 -15.77 -1.95
CA LEU A 49 -2.02 -15.02 -1.73
C LEU A 49 -2.13 -13.82 -2.68
N MET A 50 -1.02 -13.16 -3.02
CA MET A 50 -1.01 -12.07 -4.00
C MET A 50 -1.46 -12.57 -5.38
N ILE A 51 -1.01 -13.75 -5.81
CA ILE A 51 -1.47 -14.36 -7.06
C ILE A 51 -3.00 -14.54 -7.05
N LEU A 52 -3.58 -14.99 -5.92
CA LEU A 52 -5.04 -15.10 -5.79
C LEU A 52 -5.75 -13.75 -5.97
N VAL A 53 -5.20 -12.67 -5.41
CA VAL A 53 -5.72 -11.30 -5.58
C VAL A 53 -5.59 -10.83 -7.04
N ILE A 54 -4.46 -11.08 -7.68
CA ILE A 54 -4.26 -10.73 -9.11
C ILE A 54 -5.28 -11.48 -9.98
N LEU A 55 -5.50 -12.77 -9.72
CA LEU A 55 -6.53 -13.56 -10.41
C LEU A 55 -7.93 -12.96 -10.18
N LYS A 56 -8.25 -12.54 -8.95
CA LYS A 56 -9.50 -11.80 -8.68
C LYS A 56 -9.59 -10.54 -9.54
N ILE A 57 -8.57 -9.70 -9.57
CA ILE A 57 -8.59 -8.43 -10.32
C ILE A 57 -8.76 -8.70 -11.82
N ILE A 58 -8.07 -9.68 -12.39
CA ILE A 58 -8.16 -10.03 -13.81
C ILE A 58 -9.55 -10.58 -14.16
N PHE A 59 -10.07 -11.54 -13.39
CA PHE A 59 -11.34 -12.21 -13.72
C PHE A 59 -12.59 -11.44 -13.28
N THR A 60 -12.45 -10.50 -12.34
CA THR A 60 -13.57 -9.76 -11.75
C THR A 60 -13.34 -8.25 -11.70
N MET A 61 -12.56 -7.71 -12.66
CA MET A 61 -12.17 -6.28 -12.72
C MET A 61 -13.32 -5.31 -12.44
N LYS A 62 -14.46 -5.44 -13.14
CA LYS A 62 -15.63 -4.56 -12.95
C LYS A 62 -16.14 -4.57 -11.49
N HIS A 63 -16.15 -5.73 -10.86
CA HIS A 63 -16.55 -5.89 -9.46
C HIS A 63 -15.47 -5.39 -8.50
N ALA A 64 -14.19 -5.58 -8.82
CA ALA A 64 -13.10 -5.06 -8.00
C ALA A 64 -13.09 -3.52 -7.99
N LEU A 65 -13.37 -2.90 -9.15
CA LEU A 65 -13.49 -1.45 -9.27
C LEU A 65 -14.74 -0.93 -8.55
N SER A 66 -15.91 -1.57 -8.70
CA SER A 66 -17.12 -1.14 -7.98
C SER A 66 -17.00 -1.25 -6.45
N THR A 67 -16.12 -2.12 -5.94
CA THR A 67 -15.86 -2.16 -4.50
C THR A 67 -15.05 -0.96 -4.00
N LEU A 68 -14.40 -0.19 -4.88
CA LEU A 68 -13.70 1.05 -4.51
C LEU A 68 -14.64 2.25 -4.33
N ASP A 69 -15.94 2.08 -4.58
CA ASP A 69 -16.93 3.12 -4.27
C ASP A 69 -17.09 3.27 -2.75
N ASP A 70 -16.88 2.18 -2.00
CA ASP A 70 -16.86 2.18 -0.54
C ASP A 70 -15.55 2.84 -0.02
N PRO A 71 -15.63 3.92 0.79
CA PRO A 71 -14.46 4.66 1.27
C PRO A 71 -13.52 3.80 2.14
N ILE A 72 -14.06 2.85 2.89
CA ILE A 72 -13.26 1.96 3.74
C ILE A 72 -12.44 1.04 2.83
N ILE A 73 -13.07 0.40 1.85
CA ILE A 73 -12.37 -0.48 0.90
C ILE A 73 -11.38 0.32 0.04
N ALA A 74 -11.77 1.50 -0.43
CA ALA A 74 -10.91 2.38 -1.21
C ALA A 74 -9.66 2.78 -0.43
N SER A 75 -9.80 3.15 0.85
CA SER A 75 -8.68 3.57 1.71
C SER A 75 -7.66 2.46 1.99
N VAL A 76 -8.09 1.19 1.99
CA VAL A 76 -7.17 0.06 2.19
C VAL A 76 -6.64 -0.50 0.87
N SER A 77 -7.24 -0.18 -0.26
CA SER A 77 -6.82 -0.69 -1.57
C SER A 77 -5.36 -0.40 -1.94
N PRO A 78 -4.71 0.71 -1.53
CA PRO A 78 -3.29 0.94 -1.82
C PRO A 78 -2.36 -0.10 -1.17
N THR A 79 -2.83 -0.87 -0.18
CA THR A 79 -2.06 -1.99 0.40
C THR A 79 -1.73 -3.06 -0.65
N PHE A 80 -2.53 -3.18 -1.72
CA PHE A 80 -2.19 -4.01 -2.88
C PHE A 80 -0.87 -3.59 -3.51
N THR A 81 -0.74 -2.29 -3.84
CA THR A 81 0.49 -1.74 -4.44
C THR A 81 1.67 -1.76 -3.47
N MET A 82 1.43 -1.51 -2.18
CA MET A 82 2.47 -1.62 -1.16
C MET A 82 3.00 -3.05 -1.04
N ALA A 83 2.10 -4.04 -0.99
CA ALA A 83 2.49 -5.44 -0.95
C ALA A 83 3.26 -5.83 -2.21
N LEU A 84 2.86 -5.34 -3.39
CA LEU A 84 3.58 -5.59 -4.63
C LEU A 84 5.00 -5.02 -4.61
N MET A 85 5.20 -3.80 -4.09
CA MET A 85 6.55 -3.21 -3.91
C MET A 85 7.44 -4.07 -3.00
N VAL A 86 6.89 -4.56 -1.89
CA VAL A 86 7.64 -5.41 -0.94
C VAL A 86 7.89 -6.81 -1.50
N ILE A 87 6.97 -7.35 -2.31
CA ILE A 87 7.19 -8.59 -3.06
C ILE A 87 8.31 -8.43 -4.09
N CYS A 88 8.45 -7.26 -4.73
CA CYS A 88 9.56 -7.02 -5.65
C CYS A 88 10.92 -7.18 -4.94
N VAL A 89 11.06 -6.73 -3.68
CA VAL A 89 12.27 -6.95 -2.88
C VAL A 89 12.58 -8.45 -2.71
N PHE A 90 11.55 -9.24 -2.46
CA PHE A 90 11.70 -10.70 -2.37
C PHE A 90 12.04 -11.33 -3.72
N LEU A 91 11.43 -10.87 -4.81
CA LEU A 91 11.73 -11.35 -6.17
C LEU A 91 13.16 -11.01 -6.59
N ASP A 92 13.64 -9.81 -6.27
CA ASP A 92 15.00 -9.38 -6.59
C ASP A 92 16.04 -10.27 -5.90
N ARG A 93 15.78 -10.67 -4.65
CA ARG A 93 16.59 -11.66 -3.93
C ARG A 93 16.67 -13.03 -4.64
N ILE A 94 15.60 -13.47 -5.31
CA ILE A 94 15.55 -14.77 -5.97
C ILE A 94 16.15 -14.70 -7.38
N PHE A 95 15.77 -13.69 -8.16
CA PHE A 95 16.05 -13.62 -9.60
C PHE A 95 17.17 -12.64 -9.96
N THR A 96 17.80 -11.99 -8.97
CA THR A 96 18.99 -11.12 -9.00
C THR A 96 19.21 -10.34 -10.31
N ASN A 97 19.04 -9.00 -10.28
CA ASN A 97 19.24 -8.11 -11.43
C ASN A 97 18.29 -8.35 -12.62
N ALA A 98 17.13 -8.95 -12.37
CA ALA A 98 16.10 -9.10 -13.39
C ALA A 98 15.44 -7.74 -13.70
N ALA A 99 15.74 -7.18 -14.87
CA ALA A 99 15.24 -5.86 -15.29
C ALA A 99 13.71 -5.72 -15.24
N TRP A 100 12.97 -6.82 -15.43
CA TRP A 100 11.51 -6.82 -15.33
C TRP A 100 10.99 -6.52 -13.91
N ILE A 101 11.76 -6.80 -12.86
CA ILE A 101 11.38 -6.53 -11.47
C ILE A 101 11.41 -5.03 -11.21
N ASN A 102 12.42 -4.32 -11.74
CA ASN A 102 12.46 -2.86 -11.71
C ASN A 102 11.21 -2.24 -12.35
N VAL A 103 10.82 -2.74 -13.53
CA VAL A 103 9.61 -2.28 -14.23
C VAL A 103 8.35 -2.56 -13.42
N LEU A 104 8.26 -3.75 -12.81
CA LEU A 104 7.14 -4.12 -11.93
C LEU A 104 7.04 -3.20 -10.70
N TRP A 105 8.18 -2.91 -10.07
CA TRP A 105 8.23 -2.02 -8.90
C TRP A 105 7.84 -0.59 -9.26
N ILE A 106 8.37 -0.04 -10.37
CA ILE A 106 7.99 1.29 -10.87
C ILE A 106 6.49 1.34 -11.18
N GLY A 107 5.95 0.31 -11.83
CA GLY A 107 4.52 0.18 -12.10
C GLY A 107 3.68 0.17 -10.81
N ALA A 108 4.16 -0.51 -9.77
CA ALA A 108 3.52 -0.53 -8.46
C ALA A 108 3.52 0.87 -7.79
N VAL A 109 4.62 1.61 -7.88
CA VAL A 109 4.73 2.99 -7.37
C VAL A 109 3.78 3.94 -8.11
N ILE A 110 3.74 3.89 -9.44
CA ILE A 110 2.81 4.73 -10.22
C ILE A 110 1.36 4.39 -9.85
N LEU A 111 1.02 3.10 -9.80
CA LEU A 111 -0.33 2.66 -9.43
C LEU A 111 -0.69 3.09 -8.00
N HIS A 112 0.29 3.11 -7.09
CA HIS A 112 0.08 3.58 -5.72
C HIS A 112 -0.37 5.04 -5.68
N PHE A 113 0.32 5.92 -6.41
CA PHE A 113 -0.08 7.33 -6.49
C PHE A 113 -1.43 7.51 -7.19
N ILE A 114 -1.73 6.72 -8.23
CA ILE A 114 -3.06 6.75 -8.87
C ILE A 114 -4.17 6.42 -7.87
N LEU A 115 -4.01 5.34 -7.08
CA LEU A 115 -5.00 4.95 -6.07
C LEU A 115 -5.12 5.99 -4.95
N MET A 116 -4.01 6.59 -4.54
CA MET A 116 -4.00 7.67 -3.54
C MET A 116 -4.74 8.91 -4.04
N ILE A 117 -4.44 9.37 -5.26
CA ILE A 117 -5.12 10.53 -5.88
C ILE A 117 -6.60 10.22 -6.08
N TYR A 118 -6.95 9.02 -6.54
CA TYR A 118 -8.34 8.58 -6.67
C TYR A 118 -9.09 8.68 -5.35
N PHE A 119 -8.52 8.15 -4.27
CA PHE A 119 -9.13 8.19 -2.94
C PHE A 119 -9.36 9.63 -2.45
N VAL A 120 -8.35 10.50 -2.60
CA VAL A 120 -8.48 11.92 -2.23
C VAL A 120 -9.56 12.61 -3.07
N ALA A 121 -9.57 12.37 -4.39
CA ALA A 121 -10.49 13.02 -5.31
C ALA A 121 -11.95 12.60 -5.13
N VAL A 122 -12.19 11.32 -4.84
CA VAL A 122 -13.54 10.75 -4.78
C VAL A 122 -14.11 10.78 -3.37
N HIS A 123 -13.30 10.55 -2.34
CA HIS A 123 -13.79 10.36 -0.97
C HIS A 123 -13.47 11.51 -0.03
N ILE A 124 -12.43 12.30 -0.29
CA ILE A 124 -12.02 13.41 0.58
C ILE A 124 -12.58 14.75 0.08
N PHE A 125 -12.29 15.17 -1.16
CA PHE A 125 -12.71 16.49 -1.65
C PHE A 125 -14.22 16.76 -1.68
N PRO A 126 -15.09 15.79 -2.06
CA PRO A 126 -16.53 16.05 -2.14
C PRO A 126 -17.21 16.07 -0.76
N THR A 127 -16.54 15.60 0.28
CA THR A 127 -17.13 15.37 1.60
C THR A 127 -16.83 16.58 2.47
N LYS A 128 -17.86 17.15 3.12
CA LYS A 128 -17.62 18.07 4.24
C LYS A 128 -16.99 17.24 5.36
N ILE A 129 -15.69 17.45 5.60
CA ILE A 129 -14.92 16.64 6.54
C ILE A 129 -15.35 17.00 7.96
N GLU A 130 -16.36 16.30 8.45
CA GLU A 130 -16.69 16.25 9.87
C GLU A 130 -15.95 15.04 10.47
N LEU A 131 -15.39 15.19 11.67
CA LEU A 131 -14.56 14.16 12.32
C LEU A 131 -15.27 12.80 12.45
N GLU A 132 -16.60 12.80 12.56
CA GLU A 132 -17.45 11.61 12.66
C GLU A 132 -17.45 10.75 11.39
N HIS A 133 -17.10 11.33 10.23
CA HIS A 133 -17.06 10.67 8.94
C HIS A 133 -15.66 10.21 8.52
N ILE A 134 -14.65 10.42 9.38
CA ILE A 134 -13.26 10.00 9.13
C ILE A 134 -13.02 8.62 9.72
N TYR A 135 -12.80 7.64 8.86
CA TYR A 135 -12.45 6.29 9.31
C TYR A 135 -10.95 6.17 9.59
N PRO A 136 -10.53 5.44 10.64
CA PRO A 136 -9.11 5.18 10.91
C PRO A 136 -8.36 4.56 9.73
N SER A 137 -9.06 3.81 8.88
CA SER A 137 -8.49 3.19 7.69
C SER A 137 -8.00 4.20 6.65
N TRP A 138 -8.48 5.44 6.66
CA TRP A 138 -8.04 6.50 5.74
C TRP A 138 -6.55 6.80 5.85
N PHE A 139 -5.99 6.59 7.05
CA PHE A 139 -4.54 6.68 7.27
C PHE A 139 -3.76 5.70 6.39
N ILE A 140 -4.29 4.50 6.15
CA ILE A 140 -3.62 3.43 5.40
C ILE A 140 -3.29 3.88 3.97
N THR A 141 -4.12 4.72 3.36
CA THR A 141 -3.88 5.29 2.02
C THR A 141 -2.51 5.96 1.93
N PHE A 142 -2.11 6.68 2.98
CA PHE A 142 -0.91 7.52 2.99
C PHE A 142 0.34 6.79 3.52
N VAL A 143 0.18 5.62 4.16
CA VAL A 143 1.31 4.83 4.70
C VAL A 143 2.27 4.37 3.59
N GLY A 144 1.79 4.19 2.36
CA GLY A 144 2.63 3.71 1.26
C GLY A 144 3.75 4.67 0.85
N ILE A 145 3.67 5.95 1.23
CA ILE A 145 4.77 6.92 1.08
C ILE A 145 6.03 6.45 1.83
N GLY A 146 5.87 5.73 2.96
CA GLY A 146 6.99 5.14 3.71
C GLY A 146 7.53 3.85 3.11
N VAL A 147 6.72 3.11 2.34
CA VAL A 147 7.12 1.83 1.72
C VAL A 147 8.04 2.05 0.51
N ILE A 148 7.82 3.14 -0.23
CA ILE A 148 8.63 3.51 -1.40
C ILE A 148 10.12 3.65 -1.01
N PRO A 149 10.54 4.52 -0.08
CA PRO A 149 11.95 4.66 0.29
C PRO A 149 12.53 3.37 0.86
N ASN A 150 11.76 2.62 1.67
CA ASN A 150 12.21 1.36 2.26
C ASN A 150 12.58 0.30 1.21
N THR A 151 11.90 0.29 0.05
CA THR A 151 12.15 -0.69 -1.02
C THR A 151 13.04 -0.15 -2.14
N SER A 152 13.10 1.18 -2.29
CA SER A 152 13.78 1.87 -3.40
C SER A 152 15.29 1.63 -3.51
N GLN A 153 15.97 1.29 -2.41
CA GLN A 153 17.42 1.10 -2.39
C GLN A 153 17.89 0.01 -3.36
N LEU A 154 17.05 -1.00 -3.60
CA LEU A 154 17.31 -2.10 -4.53
C LEU A 154 16.91 -1.78 -5.97
N PHE A 155 16.17 -0.69 -6.19
CA PHE A 155 15.61 -0.32 -7.49
C PHE A 155 16.09 1.09 -7.88
N ILE A 156 15.29 2.12 -7.59
CA ILE A 156 15.63 3.53 -7.89
C ILE A 156 15.83 4.30 -6.57
N ASN A 157 17.06 4.29 -6.07
CA ASN A 157 17.41 4.91 -4.78
C ASN A 157 17.08 6.42 -4.73
N GLU A 158 17.31 7.15 -5.83
CA GLU A 158 17.04 8.60 -5.88
C GLU A 158 15.55 8.92 -5.71
N LEU A 159 14.66 8.10 -6.26
CA LEU A 159 13.22 8.26 -6.07
C LEU A 159 12.86 8.07 -4.60
N GLY A 160 13.46 7.08 -3.94
CA GLY A 160 13.31 6.87 -2.50
C GLY A 160 13.70 8.07 -1.67
N LYS A 161 14.88 8.65 -1.93
CA LYS A 161 15.36 9.84 -1.21
C LYS A 161 14.42 11.04 -1.36
N ILE A 162 13.93 11.29 -2.58
CA ILE A 162 12.99 12.39 -2.87
C ILE A 162 11.69 12.17 -2.10
N VAL A 163 11.10 10.98 -2.19
CA VAL A 163 9.85 10.66 -1.51
C VAL A 163 10.00 10.71 0.02
N PHE A 164 11.12 10.19 0.54
CA PHE A 164 11.45 10.27 1.96
C PHE A 164 11.53 11.71 2.45
N LEU A 165 12.31 12.55 1.76
CA LEU A 165 12.46 13.96 2.14
C LEU A 165 11.11 14.70 2.08
N GLY A 166 10.32 14.47 1.02
CA GLY A 166 8.98 15.01 0.90
C GLY A 166 8.08 14.60 2.08
N SER A 167 8.13 13.33 2.49
CA SER A 167 7.35 12.82 3.62
C SER A 167 7.74 13.48 4.96
N VAL A 168 9.03 13.73 5.20
CA VAL A 168 9.52 14.41 6.40
C VAL A 168 9.06 15.87 6.44
N VAL A 169 9.14 16.57 5.30
CA VAL A 169 8.66 17.97 5.20
C VAL A 169 7.16 18.07 5.47
N LEU A 170 6.37 17.15 4.91
CA LEU A 170 4.93 17.08 5.14
C LEU A 170 4.60 16.82 6.61
N LEU A 171 5.29 15.87 7.24
CA LEU A 171 5.11 15.57 8.66
C LEU A 171 5.45 16.79 9.53
N PHE A 172 6.59 17.45 9.26
CA PHE A 172 7.00 18.63 10.00
C PHE A 172 5.96 19.75 9.90
N THR A 173 5.48 20.03 8.68
CA THR A 173 4.45 21.05 8.43
C THR A 173 3.14 20.75 9.18
N LEU A 174 2.73 19.48 9.20
CA LEU A 174 1.53 19.05 9.91
C LEU A 174 1.68 19.24 11.43
N VAL A 175 2.82 18.87 12.00
CA VAL A 175 3.10 19.03 13.43
C VAL A 175 3.19 20.51 13.83
N THR A 176 3.82 21.35 13.01
CA THR A 176 3.91 22.79 13.30
C THR A 176 2.55 23.47 13.27
N ASN A 177 1.71 23.15 12.28
CA ASN A 177 0.38 23.73 12.17
C ASN A 177 -0.54 23.29 13.32
N PHE A 178 -0.49 22.00 13.69
CA PHE A 178 -1.25 21.48 14.83
C PHE A 178 -0.86 22.14 16.16
N ASN A 179 0.44 22.39 16.37
CA ASN A 179 0.91 23.09 17.57
C ASN A 179 0.47 24.56 17.60
N GLN A 180 0.43 25.23 16.45
CA GLN A 180 -0.03 26.63 16.36
C GLN A 180 -1.51 26.75 16.70
N GLU A 181 -2.36 25.87 16.16
CA GLU A 181 -3.80 25.89 16.42
C GLU A 181 -4.11 25.66 17.90
N ASN A 182 -3.49 24.67 18.54
CA ASN A 182 -3.66 24.43 19.98
C ASN A 182 -3.18 25.61 20.84
N TYR A 183 -2.07 26.24 20.46
CA TYR A 183 -1.56 27.40 21.18
C TYR A 183 -2.48 28.63 21.04
N GLU A 184 -3.13 28.82 19.89
CA GLU A 184 -4.14 29.87 19.70
C GLU A 184 -5.41 29.59 20.51
N VAL A 185 -5.84 28.33 20.60
CA VAL A 185 -6.97 27.93 21.45
C VAL A 185 -6.67 28.16 22.94
N GLU A 186 -5.49 27.77 23.42
CA GLU A 186 -5.07 27.99 24.81
C GLU A 186 -4.88 29.49 25.15
N ARG A 187 -4.41 30.30 24.20
CA ARG A 187 -4.25 31.75 24.40
C ARG A 187 -5.60 32.48 24.48
N ASN A 188 -6.60 32.00 23.78
CA ASN A 188 -7.92 32.63 23.66
C ASN A 188 -8.97 32.09 24.65
N ALA A 189 -8.59 31.14 25.51
CA ALA A 189 -9.40 30.57 26.59
C ALA A 189 -9.10 31.25 27.95
#